data_AF-A0A7C3Q0Y5-F1
#
_entry.id   AF-A0A7C3Q0Y5-F1
#
_cell.length_a   1.000
_cell.length_b   1.000
_cell.length_c   1.000
_cell.angle_alpha   90.00
_cell.angle_beta   90.00
_cell.angle_gamma   90.00
#
_symmetry.space_group_name_H-M   'P 1'
#
loop_
_entity.id
_entity.type
_entity.pdbx_description
1 polymer ?
#
loop_
_entity_poly.entity_id
_entity_poly.type
_entity_poly.pdbx_seq_one_letter_code
_entity_poly.pdbx_strand_id
1 'polypeptide(L)'
;MTGFHMRRRWLPWFTGEPELPYLEAYLDTQAHGVWAPKGAIIGAVAGSAFGVAGGLVGVLAGALNAPALLAMLPLVAAAAVTGFVIWRVNRKATPDERVMADLRNRTQSLLWRLQQARWSGTLRASLGEEAGAVLDEGAKRWLELRQTLEEATWKGAPDDSPAGHARTRALAAMDVAMARLLIAATVQTSGFSLAPAPNLDRARELVAEMGEMVEEVVKTTKRLSERTAAPADATDRLREALAEMRGLAEAYDEVNETIEGR
;
A
#
# COMPACT_ATOMS: atom_id res chain seq x y z
N MET A 1 -10.26 18.35 -6.23
CA MET A 1 -8.98 18.59 -6.92
C MET A 1 -8.11 19.43 -6.01
N THR A 2 -7.36 18.80 -5.12
CA THR A 2 -6.47 19.48 -4.15
C THR A 2 -5.05 19.46 -4.70
N GLY A 3 -4.47 20.64 -4.86
CA GLY A 3 -3.15 20.85 -5.44
C GLY A 3 -2.04 20.15 -4.67
N PHE A 4 -1.11 19.59 -5.43
CA PHE A 4 0.08 18.90 -4.97
C PHE A 4 1.05 19.90 -4.31
N HIS A 5 1.00 20.06 -2.98
CA HIS A 5 1.98 20.85 -2.23
C HIS A 5 3.05 19.94 -1.63
N MET A 6 4.00 19.50 -2.46
CA MET A 6 5.28 19.01 -1.95
C MET A 6 6.02 20.16 -1.25
N ARG A 7 6.20 20.06 0.07
CA ARG A 7 7.11 20.95 0.82
C ARG A 7 8.54 20.68 0.37
N ARG A 8 8.95 21.46 -0.63
CA ARG A 8 10.28 21.55 -1.23
C ARG A 8 11.33 21.93 -0.19
N ARG A 9 12.07 20.97 0.37
CA ARG A 9 13.42 21.21 0.90
C ARG A 9 14.41 20.96 -0.25
N TRP A 10 14.53 21.95 -1.14
CA TRP A 10 15.45 21.88 -2.28
C TRP A 10 16.84 22.36 -1.85
N LEU A 11 17.86 21.62 -2.25
CA LEU A 11 19.24 22.09 -2.22
C LEU A 11 19.35 23.28 -3.19
N PRO A 12 19.88 24.44 -2.78
CA PRO A 12 19.75 25.72 -3.47
C PRO A 12 20.48 25.86 -4.82
N TRP A 13 21.10 24.80 -5.36
CA TRP A 13 21.90 24.86 -6.59
C TRP A 13 21.29 24.13 -7.81
N PHE A 14 20.08 23.59 -7.72
CA PHE A 14 19.32 23.09 -8.88
C PHE A 14 18.09 23.98 -9.11
N THR A 15 18.21 24.98 -9.98
CA THR A 15 17.15 25.97 -10.30
C THR A 15 16.42 25.68 -11.61
N GLY A 16 16.65 24.52 -12.25
CA GLY A 16 15.89 24.10 -13.43
C GLY A 16 14.51 23.54 -13.09
N GLU A 17 13.54 23.70 -13.99
CA GLU A 17 12.31 22.91 -13.93
C GLU A 17 12.67 21.41 -14.09
N PRO A 18 12.11 20.51 -13.27
CA PRO A 18 12.43 19.09 -13.35
C PRO A 18 12.04 18.54 -14.72
N GLU A 19 12.94 17.77 -15.35
CA GLU A 19 12.69 17.22 -16.68
C GLU A 19 11.66 16.10 -16.59
N LEU A 20 11.71 15.28 -15.55
CA LEU A 20 10.81 14.15 -15.31
C LEU A 20 10.36 14.20 -13.84
N PRO A 21 9.31 14.99 -13.52
CA PRO A 21 9.03 15.42 -12.16
C PRO A 21 8.73 14.27 -11.19
N TYR A 22 8.03 13.23 -11.65
CA TYR A 22 7.69 12.09 -10.80
C TYR A 22 8.87 11.14 -10.65
N LEU A 23 9.62 10.90 -11.73
CA LEU A 23 10.84 10.11 -11.68
C LEU A 23 11.87 10.75 -10.73
N GLU A 24 12.06 12.06 -10.80
CA GLU A 24 12.96 12.77 -9.89
C GLU A 24 12.50 12.70 -8.43
N ALA A 25 11.20 12.84 -8.16
CA ALA A 25 10.65 12.68 -6.82
C ALA A 25 10.77 11.23 -6.29
N TYR A 26 10.62 10.24 -7.16
CA TYR A 26 10.90 8.85 -6.84
C TYR A 26 12.39 8.67 -6.49
N LEU A 27 13.31 9.19 -7.31
CA LEU A 27 14.75 9.14 -7.05
C LEU A 27 15.13 9.81 -5.73
N ASP A 28 14.51 10.94 -5.39
CA ASP A 28 14.67 11.57 -4.07
C ASP A 28 14.23 10.61 -2.96
N THR A 29 13.08 9.96 -3.10
CA THR A 29 12.59 9.00 -2.11
C THR A 29 13.55 7.82 -1.94
N GLN A 30 14.18 7.36 -3.02
CA GLN A 30 15.16 6.27 -3.01
C GLN A 30 16.51 6.68 -2.41
N ALA A 31 16.98 7.91 -2.67
CA ALA A 31 18.24 8.44 -2.14
C ALA A 31 18.23 8.52 -0.61
N HIS A 32 17.06 8.73 0.01
CA HIS A 32 16.88 8.75 1.46
C HIS A 32 16.73 7.34 2.08
N GLY A 33 16.95 6.27 1.30
CA GLY A 33 17.12 4.91 1.83
C GLY A 33 15.83 4.19 2.22
N VAL A 34 14.66 4.63 1.76
CA VAL A 34 13.37 4.01 2.15
C VAL A 34 13.04 2.76 1.34
N TRP A 35 13.99 1.81 1.27
CA TRP A 35 13.63 0.43 0.93
C TRP A 35 13.04 -0.21 2.17
N ALA A 36 11.88 -0.87 2.04
CA ALA A 36 11.22 -1.55 3.14
C ALA A 36 12.22 -2.41 3.94
N PRO A 37 12.13 -2.43 5.29
CA PRO A 37 13.07 -3.18 6.12
C PRO A 37 13.08 -4.65 5.70
N LYS A 38 14.27 -5.28 5.73
CA LYS A 38 14.51 -6.67 5.28
C LYS A 38 13.45 -7.67 5.80
N GLY A 39 12.90 -7.44 7.00
CA GLY A 39 11.87 -8.26 7.63
C GLY A 39 10.45 -8.15 7.04
N ALA A 40 10.07 -7.01 6.44
CA ALA A 40 8.76 -6.82 5.81
C ALA A 40 8.60 -7.67 4.53
N ILE A 41 9.70 -7.84 3.80
CA ILE A 41 9.79 -8.73 2.64
C ILE A 41 9.75 -10.19 3.12
N ILE A 42 10.42 -10.51 4.24
CA ILE A 42 10.42 -11.85 4.83
C ILE A 42 9.03 -12.23 5.38
N GLY A 43 8.27 -11.31 5.99
CA GLY A 43 6.90 -11.58 6.47
C GLY A 43 5.86 -11.72 5.34
N ALA A 44 6.07 -11.02 4.22
CA ALA A 44 5.30 -11.25 3.00
C ALA A 44 5.56 -12.64 2.38
N VAL A 45 6.72 -13.24 2.67
CA VAL A 45 7.18 -14.52 2.12
C VAL A 45 6.96 -15.72 3.06
N ALA A 46 7.15 -15.56 4.38
CA ALA A 46 6.99 -16.63 5.36
C ALA A 46 5.51 -16.92 5.71
N GLY A 47 4.62 -15.93 5.56
CA GLY A 47 3.17 -16.14 5.70
C GLY A 47 2.51 -16.85 4.50
N SER A 48 3.28 -17.24 3.48
CA SER A 48 2.79 -17.80 2.21
C SER A 48 2.89 -19.32 2.08
N ALA A 49 3.44 -20.02 3.09
CA ALA A 49 3.56 -21.48 3.09
C ALA A 49 2.51 -22.20 3.95
N PHE A 50 1.68 -21.48 4.71
CA PHE A 50 0.63 -22.09 5.52
C PHE A 50 -0.75 -21.51 5.17
N GLY A 51 -1.70 -22.41 4.90
CA GLY A 51 -3.05 -22.08 4.51
C GLY A 51 -3.77 -21.24 5.55
N VAL A 52 -4.15 -20.01 5.18
CA VAL A 52 -5.09 -19.19 5.96
C VAL A 52 -6.35 -18.84 5.17
N ALA A 53 -6.46 -19.27 3.91
CA ALA A 53 -7.73 -19.21 3.17
C ALA A 53 -8.73 -20.30 3.62
N GLY A 54 -8.26 -21.42 4.17
CA GLY A 54 -9.14 -22.48 4.71
C GLY A 54 -9.38 -22.42 6.22
N GLY A 55 -8.41 -21.92 7.00
CA GLY A 55 -8.45 -22.00 8.47
C GLY A 55 -9.43 -21.05 9.15
N LEU A 56 -9.55 -19.81 8.68
CA LEU A 56 -10.46 -18.82 9.30
C LEU A 56 -11.92 -19.00 8.87
N VAL A 57 -12.18 -19.57 7.69
CA VAL A 57 -13.54 -19.93 7.25
C VAL A 57 -13.99 -21.26 7.89
N GLY A 58 -13.08 -22.23 8.06
CA GLY A 58 -13.38 -23.52 8.69
C GLY A 58 -13.65 -23.45 10.21
N VAL A 59 -12.96 -22.57 10.94
CA VAL A 59 -13.14 -22.43 12.40
C VAL A 59 -14.40 -21.61 12.75
N LEU A 60 -14.83 -20.68 11.89
CA LEU A 60 -16.05 -19.89 12.11
C LEU A 60 -17.33 -20.58 11.61
N ALA A 61 -17.25 -21.46 10.61
CA ALA A 61 -18.40 -22.20 10.09
C ALA A 61 -18.85 -23.37 10.99
N GLY A 62 -17.98 -23.88 11.85
CA GLY A 62 -18.28 -25.02 12.73
C GLY A 62 -18.93 -24.68 14.07
N ALA A 63 -18.96 -23.40 14.48
CA ALA A 63 -19.24 -23.02 15.87
C ALA A 63 -20.42 -22.06 16.10
N LEU A 64 -21.07 -21.50 15.06
CA LEU A 64 -22.04 -20.43 15.28
C LEU A 64 -23.32 -20.58 14.46
N ASN A 65 -24.46 -20.51 15.17
CA ASN A 65 -25.80 -20.44 14.60
C ASN A 65 -25.92 -19.24 13.65
N ALA A 66 -26.70 -19.44 12.58
CA ALA A 66 -26.91 -18.53 11.44
C ALA A 66 -27.13 -17.02 11.75
N PRO A 67 -27.68 -16.58 12.91
CA PRO A 67 -27.85 -15.15 13.18
C PRO A 67 -26.54 -14.39 13.48
N ALA A 68 -25.49 -15.06 13.98
CA ALA A 68 -24.22 -14.40 14.33
C ALA A 68 -23.35 -14.04 13.11
N LEU A 69 -23.60 -14.69 11.96
CA LEU A 69 -22.89 -14.43 10.71
C LEU A 69 -23.21 -13.05 10.11
N LEU A 70 -24.42 -12.52 10.35
CA LEU A 70 -24.81 -11.18 9.89
C LEU A 70 -24.10 -10.06 10.67
N ALA A 71 -23.80 -10.27 11.96
CA ALA A 71 -23.02 -9.31 12.76
C ALA A 71 -21.52 -9.33 12.44
N MET A 72 -21.02 -10.44 11.88
CA MET A 72 -19.61 -10.63 11.48
C MET A 72 -19.34 -10.29 10.01
N LEU A 73 -20.36 -9.88 9.24
CA LEU A 73 -20.22 -9.39 7.86
C LEU A 73 -19.09 -8.36 7.65
N PRO A 74 -18.79 -7.43 8.59
CA PRO A 74 -17.67 -6.51 8.44
C PRO A 74 -16.31 -7.22 8.40
N LEU A 75 -16.13 -8.24 9.25
CA LEU A 75 -14.94 -9.08 9.34
C LEU A 75 -14.81 -9.99 8.12
N VAL A 76 -15.91 -10.57 7.65
CA VAL A 76 -15.93 -11.43 6.45
C VAL A 76 -15.62 -10.62 5.19
N ALA A 77 -16.15 -9.40 5.06
CA ALA A 77 -15.87 -8.52 3.92
C ALA A 77 -14.44 -7.95 3.95
N ALA A 78 -13.92 -7.61 5.14
CA ALA A 78 -12.52 -7.25 5.28
C ALA A 78 -11.60 -8.44 4.93
N ALA A 79 -11.93 -9.64 5.39
CA ALA A 79 -11.21 -10.88 5.06
C ALA A 79 -11.30 -11.23 3.57
N ALA A 80 -12.42 -10.96 2.89
CA ALA A 80 -12.59 -11.20 1.46
C ALA A 80 -11.80 -10.20 0.60
N VAL A 81 -11.76 -8.91 0.98
CA VAL A 81 -10.95 -7.91 0.28
C VAL A 81 -9.46 -8.13 0.53
N THR A 82 -9.08 -8.40 1.78
CA THR A 82 -7.70 -8.78 2.12
C THR A 82 -7.34 -10.07 1.39
N GLY A 83 -8.23 -11.06 1.36
CA GLY A 83 -8.06 -12.32 0.64
C GLY A 83 -7.95 -12.16 -0.87
N PHE A 84 -8.69 -11.24 -1.49
CA PHE A 84 -8.61 -10.94 -2.92
C PHE A 84 -7.33 -10.20 -3.29
N VAL A 85 -6.91 -9.22 -2.48
CA VAL A 85 -5.62 -8.52 -2.65
C VAL A 85 -4.47 -9.50 -2.44
N ILE A 86 -4.51 -10.32 -1.38
CA ILE A 86 -3.52 -11.36 -1.10
C ILE A 86 -3.51 -12.41 -2.21
N TRP A 87 -4.68 -12.85 -2.70
CA TRP A 87 -4.77 -13.82 -3.78
C TRP A 87 -4.26 -13.25 -5.10
N ARG A 88 -4.61 -12.01 -5.46
CA ARG A 88 -4.13 -11.36 -6.69
C ARG A 88 -2.62 -11.10 -6.64
N VAL A 89 -2.09 -10.73 -5.47
CA VAL A 89 -0.64 -10.57 -5.21
C VAL A 89 0.08 -11.93 -5.22
N ASN A 90 -0.49 -12.97 -4.59
CA ASN A 90 0.09 -14.32 -4.52
C ASN A 90 -0.05 -15.11 -5.81
N ARG A 91 -1.06 -14.85 -6.65
CA ARG A 91 -1.22 -15.53 -7.95
C ARG A 91 -0.06 -15.22 -8.91
N LYS A 92 0.76 -14.21 -8.59
CA LYS A 92 1.92 -13.77 -9.38
C LYS A 92 3.27 -13.73 -8.63
N ALA A 93 3.39 -14.21 -7.38
CA ALA A 93 4.67 -14.28 -6.65
C ALA A 93 4.70 -15.48 -5.70
N THR A 94 5.75 -16.30 -5.69
CA THR A 94 7.11 -15.86 -5.31
C THR A 94 8.18 -16.16 -6.38
N PRO A 95 8.94 -15.16 -6.83
CA PRO A 95 10.30 -15.38 -7.31
C PRO A 95 11.19 -15.75 -6.11
N ASP A 96 12.09 -16.70 -6.32
CA ASP A 96 13.15 -17.11 -5.40
C ASP A 96 13.84 -15.89 -4.76
N GLU A 97 14.24 -15.95 -3.48
CA GLU A 97 14.94 -14.85 -2.78
C GLU A 97 16.16 -14.36 -3.57
N ARG A 98 16.78 -15.29 -4.31
CA ARG A 98 17.87 -15.03 -5.26
C ARG A 98 17.46 -14.08 -6.39
N VAL A 99 16.27 -14.25 -6.95
CA VAL A 99 15.72 -13.36 -8.00
C VAL A 99 15.51 -11.96 -7.44
N MET A 100 15.06 -11.84 -6.18
CA MET A 100 14.89 -10.54 -5.54
C MET A 100 16.22 -9.85 -5.23
N ALA A 101 17.22 -10.60 -4.76
CA ALA A 101 18.57 -10.07 -4.56
C ALA A 101 19.20 -9.61 -5.89
N ASP A 102 19.05 -10.40 -6.96
CA ASP A 102 19.54 -10.04 -8.29
C ASP A 102 18.82 -8.80 -8.85
N LEU A 103 17.48 -8.77 -8.76
CA LEU A 103 16.67 -7.62 -9.18
C LEU A 103 17.10 -6.35 -8.43
N ARG A 104 17.32 -6.45 -7.12
CA ARG A 104 17.78 -5.33 -6.29
C ARG A 104 19.15 -4.84 -6.71
N ASN A 105 20.13 -5.73 -6.88
CA ASN A 105 21.49 -5.35 -7.26
C ASN A 105 21.52 -4.66 -8.63
N ARG A 106 20.79 -5.21 -9.63
CA ARG A 106 20.66 -4.60 -10.96
C ARG A 106 20.01 -3.22 -10.86
N THR A 107 18.92 -3.11 -10.10
CA THR A 107 18.18 -1.85 -9.94
C THR A 107 19.00 -0.79 -9.23
N GLN A 108 19.79 -1.12 -8.21
CA GLN A 108 20.64 -0.15 -7.51
C GLN A 108 21.65 0.53 -8.44
N SER A 109 22.27 -0.23 -9.33
CA SER A 109 23.19 0.34 -10.32
C SER A 109 22.49 1.28 -11.30
N LEU A 110 21.24 0.97 -11.69
CA LEU A 110 20.41 1.82 -12.55
C LEU A 110 19.97 3.09 -11.82
N LEU A 111 19.52 2.97 -10.56
CA LEU A 111 19.15 4.11 -9.72
C LEU A 111 20.31 5.08 -9.55
N TRP A 112 21.52 4.57 -9.31
CA TRP A 112 22.71 5.41 -9.22
C TRP A 112 22.99 6.18 -10.53
N ARG A 113 22.86 5.51 -11.68
CA ARG A 113 23.05 6.18 -13.00
C ARG A 113 21.96 7.22 -13.27
N LEU A 114 20.71 6.92 -12.93
CA LEU A 114 19.60 7.87 -13.04
C LEU A 114 19.84 9.09 -12.14
N GLN A 115 20.32 8.87 -10.92
CA GLN A 115 20.68 9.94 -10.00
C GLN A 115 21.82 10.80 -10.56
N GLN A 116 22.83 10.18 -11.15
CA GLN A 116 23.94 10.88 -11.80
C GLN A 116 23.45 11.69 -13.02
N ALA A 117 22.62 11.09 -13.88
CA ALA A 117 22.04 11.76 -15.05
C ALA A 117 21.14 12.94 -14.67
N ARG A 118 20.42 12.82 -13.55
CA ARG A 118 19.68 13.93 -12.94
C ARG A 118 20.61 15.04 -12.48
N TRP A 119 21.69 14.70 -11.77
CA TRP A 119 22.66 15.70 -11.30
C TRP A 119 23.38 16.41 -12.45
N SER A 120 23.57 15.76 -13.60
CA SER A 120 24.12 16.40 -14.80
C SER A 120 23.09 17.18 -15.61
N GLY A 121 21.79 17.12 -15.26
CA GLY A 121 20.72 17.74 -16.05
C GLY A 121 20.57 17.12 -17.44
N THR A 122 20.84 15.83 -17.58
CA THR A 122 20.79 15.09 -18.85
C THR A 122 19.86 13.88 -18.76
N LEU A 123 18.93 13.85 -17.82
CA LEU A 123 18.13 12.67 -17.50
C LEU A 123 17.25 12.28 -18.69
N ARG A 124 16.47 13.22 -19.23
CA ARG A 124 15.61 13.00 -20.41
C ARG A 124 16.44 12.70 -21.65
N ALA A 125 17.56 13.40 -21.86
CA ALA A 125 18.45 13.16 -22.98
C ALA A 125 19.07 11.75 -22.95
N SER A 126 19.40 11.25 -21.76
CA SER A 126 20.05 9.93 -21.57
C SER A 126 19.06 8.77 -21.68
N LEU A 127 17.80 8.98 -21.27
CA LEU A 127 16.75 7.98 -21.38
C LEU A 127 16.12 7.94 -22.78
N GLY A 128 16.09 9.08 -23.47
CA GLY A 128 15.22 9.30 -24.61
C GLY A 128 13.79 9.62 -24.17
N GLU A 129 13.02 10.21 -25.10
CA GLU A 129 11.69 10.73 -24.82
C GLU A 129 10.70 9.64 -24.37
N GLU A 130 10.62 8.53 -25.11
CA GLU A 130 9.67 7.46 -24.82
C GLU A 130 9.97 6.74 -23.50
N ALA A 131 11.23 6.33 -23.27
CA ALA A 131 11.61 5.64 -22.04
C ALA A 131 11.49 6.57 -20.82
N GLY A 132 11.85 7.85 -20.99
CA GLY A 132 11.66 8.87 -19.96
C GLY A 132 10.20 9.02 -19.56
N ALA A 133 9.29 9.12 -20.53
CA ALA A 133 7.85 9.25 -20.26
C ALA A 133 7.26 8.02 -19.57
N VAL A 134 7.64 6.81 -20.00
CA VAL A 134 7.16 5.56 -19.38
C VAL A 134 7.67 5.41 -17.93
N LEU A 135 8.92 5.77 -17.67
CA LEU A 135 9.49 5.75 -16.32
C LEU A 135 8.86 6.80 -15.41
N ASP A 136 8.59 8.01 -15.93
CA ASP A 136 7.94 9.08 -15.18
C ASP A 136 6.50 8.70 -14.80
N GLU A 137 5.74 8.10 -15.72
CA GLU A 137 4.39 7.61 -15.43
C GLU A 137 4.42 6.45 -14.42
N GLY A 138 5.36 5.52 -14.53
CA GLY A 138 5.54 4.46 -13.53
C GLY A 138 5.89 5.00 -12.14
N ALA A 139 6.79 5.98 -12.07
CA ALA A 139 7.16 6.65 -10.84
C ALA A 139 5.96 7.39 -10.22
N LYS A 140 5.12 8.02 -11.04
CA LYS A 140 3.87 8.64 -10.61
C LYS A 140 2.95 7.61 -9.94
N ARG A 141 2.70 6.45 -10.56
CA ARG A 141 1.87 5.39 -9.96
C ARG A 141 2.44 4.85 -8.66
N TRP A 142 3.76 4.70 -8.57
CA TRP A 142 4.43 4.30 -7.34
C TRP A 142 4.20 5.32 -6.21
N LEU A 143 4.37 6.61 -6.50
CA LEU A 143 4.17 7.71 -5.55
C LEU A 143 2.69 7.82 -5.10
N GLU A 144 1.75 7.70 -6.04
CA GLU A 144 0.31 7.69 -5.75
C GLU A 144 -0.08 6.55 -4.81
N LEU A 145 0.40 5.33 -5.06
CA LEU A 145 0.17 4.18 -4.18
C LEU A 145 0.69 4.48 -2.77
N ARG A 146 1.94 4.92 -2.68
CA ARG A 146 2.60 5.16 -1.41
C ARG A 146 1.88 6.24 -0.61
N GLN A 147 1.48 7.33 -1.25
CA GLN A 147 0.70 8.39 -0.62
C GLN A 147 -0.64 7.85 -0.09
N THR A 148 -1.35 7.07 -0.91
CA THR A 148 -2.62 6.44 -0.50
C THR A 148 -2.43 5.53 0.72
N LEU A 149 -1.34 4.77 0.76
CA LEU A 149 -0.98 3.88 1.87
C LEU A 149 -0.37 4.60 3.08
N GLU A 150 -0.06 5.88 2.96
CA GLU A 150 0.36 6.76 4.06
C GLU A 150 -0.81 7.51 4.71
N GLU A 151 -2.03 7.41 4.14
CA GLU A 151 -3.25 7.94 4.73
C GLU A 151 -3.56 7.33 6.09
N ALA A 152 -4.28 8.08 6.94
CA ALA A 152 -4.57 7.71 8.32
C ALA A 152 -5.24 6.33 8.45
N THR A 153 -6.07 5.96 7.47
CA THR A 153 -6.76 4.67 7.40
C THR A 153 -5.79 3.48 7.42
N TRP A 154 -4.63 3.62 6.79
CA TRP A 154 -3.60 2.58 6.73
C TRP A 154 -2.54 2.75 7.81
N LYS A 155 -2.12 3.99 8.05
CA LYS A 155 -1.04 4.30 8.99
C LYS A 155 -1.43 4.06 10.45
N GLY A 156 -2.72 4.17 10.77
CA GLY A 156 -3.24 3.90 12.12
C GLY A 156 -3.38 2.41 12.45
N ALA A 157 -3.25 1.53 11.47
CA ALA A 157 -3.35 0.09 11.69
C ALA A 157 -2.04 -0.47 12.27
N PRO A 158 -2.08 -1.31 13.33
CA PRO A 158 -0.88 -2.00 13.83
C PRO A 158 -0.21 -2.84 12.73
N ASP A 159 1.12 -2.95 12.76
CA ASP A 159 1.88 -3.67 11.73
C ASP A 159 1.50 -5.16 11.61
N ASP A 160 1.13 -5.80 12.72
CA ASP A 160 0.68 -7.19 12.79
C ASP A 160 -0.82 -7.39 12.44
N SER A 161 -1.53 -6.31 12.12
CA SER A 161 -2.92 -6.40 11.68
C SER A 161 -3.01 -6.82 10.20
N PRO A 162 -4.16 -7.37 9.76
CA PRO A 162 -4.39 -7.66 8.34
C PRO A 162 -4.18 -6.44 7.42
N ALA A 163 -4.53 -5.24 7.90
CA ALA A 163 -4.33 -4.00 7.16
C ALA A 163 -2.85 -3.58 7.11
N GLY A 164 -2.10 -3.75 8.20
CA GLY A 164 -0.64 -3.53 8.24
C GLY A 164 0.11 -4.48 7.30
N HIS A 165 -0.26 -5.76 7.28
CA HIS A 165 0.27 -6.74 6.34
C HIS A 165 -0.09 -6.43 4.88
N ALA A 166 -1.33 -6.05 4.59
CA ALA A 166 -1.77 -5.67 3.25
C ALA A 166 -1.00 -4.44 2.74
N ARG A 167 -0.85 -3.40 3.57
CA ARG A 167 -0.05 -2.21 3.28
C ARG A 167 1.39 -2.58 2.94
N THR A 168 2.03 -3.38 3.78
CA THR A 168 3.41 -3.83 3.59
C THR A 168 3.59 -4.61 2.29
N ARG A 169 2.67 -5.52 1.97
CA ARG A 169 2.71 -6.30 0.74
C ARG A 169 2.46 -5.45 -0.51
N ALA A 170 1.53 -4.50 -0.45
CA ALA A 170 1.26 -3.60 -1.56
C ALA A 170 2.49 -2.72 -1.89
N LEU A 171 3.15 -2.16 -0.86
CA LEU A 171 4.41 -1.42 -1.05
C LEU A 171 5.49 -2.30 -1.66
N ALA A 172 5.72 -3.50 -1.12
CA ALA A 172 6.72 -4.43 -1.64
C ALA A 172 6.43 -4.85 -3.10
N ALA A 173 5.17 -5.12 -3.44
CA ALA A 173 4.77 -5.46 -4.81
C ALA A 173 5.03 -4.31 -5.79
N MET A 174 4.77 -3.07 -5.36
CA MET A 174 5.00 -1.87 -6.16
C MET A 174 6.49 -1.55 -6.33
N ASP A 175 7.31 -1.78 -5.30
CA ASP A 175 8.77 -1.71 -5.40
C ASP A 175 9.32 -2.71 -6.42
N VAL A 176 8.80 -3.95 -6.42
CA VAL A 176 9.16 -4.98 -7.41
C VAL A 176 8.74 -4.57 -8.82
N ALA A 177 7.52 -4.04 -8.97
CA ALA A 177 7.03 -3.57 -10.26
C ALA A 177 7.90 -2.42 -10.81
N MET A 178 8.26 -1.44 -9.97
CA MET A 178 9.13 -0.33 -10.35
C MET A 178 10.55 -0.80 -10.72
N ALA A 179 11.11 -1.76 -9.97
CA ALA A 179 12.40 -2.35 -10.30
C ALA A 179 12.37 -3.09 -11.66
N ARG A 180 11.31 -3.85 -11.93
CA ARG A 180 11.10 -4.49 -13.24
C ARG A 180 10.93 -3.46 -14.35
N LEU A 181 10.22 -2.37 -14.07
CA LEU A 181 10.02 -1.28 -15.01
C LEU A 181 11.35 -0.60 -15.38
N LEU A 182 12.19 -0.31 -14.37
CA LEU A 182 13.53 0.24 -14.58
C LEU A 182 14.38 -0.66 -15.49
N ILE A 183 14.35 -1.97 -15.26
CA ILE A 183 15.07 -2.95 -16.09
C ILE A 183 14.47 -3.04 -17.51
N ALA A 184 13.15 -2.96 -17.64
CA ALA A 184 12.47 -3.07 -18.93
C ALA A 184 12.62 -1.82 -19.81
N ALA A 185 12.71 -0.63 -19.20
CA ALA A 185 12.80 0.66 -19.88
C ALA A 185 14.24 1.15 -20.10
N THR A 186 15.23 0.56 -19.43
CA THR A 186 16.65 0.94 -19.58
C THR A 186 17.54 -0.24 -19.94
N VAL A 187 18.47 -0.03 -20.88
CA VAL A 187 19.53 -1.01 -21.16
C VAL A 187 20.78 -0.62 -20.41
N GLN A 188 21.39 -1.60 -19.74
CA GLN A 188 22.75 -1.45 -19.24
C GLN A 188 23.73 -1.57 -20.40
N THR A 189 24.13 -0.43 -20.97
CA THR A 189 25.33 -0.39 -21.81
C THR A 189 26.57 -0.44 -20.91
N SER A 190 27.64 -1.08 -21.38
CA SER A 190 28.96 -1.02 -20.76
C SER A 190 29.40 0.45 -20.66
N GLY A 191 29.66 0.93 -19.44
CA GLY A 191 29.94 2.34 -19.15
C GLY A 191 28.85 3.06 -18.35
N PHE A 192 28.93 4.39 -18.24
CA PHE A 192 28.00 5.23 -17.47
C PHE A 192 26.75 5.67 -18.24
N SER A 193 26.62 5.32 -19.52
CA SER A 193 25.46 5.72 -20.32
C SER A 193 24.22 4.92 -19.93
N LEU A 194 23.08 5.61 -19.93
CA LEU A 194 21.77 5.00 -20.08
C LEU A 194 21.47 4.95 -21.58
N ALA A 195 20.76 3.91 -22.01
CA ALA A 195 20.22 3.84 -23.36
C ALA A 195 18.76 3.34 -23.27
N PRO A 196 17.87 3.85 -24.13
CA PRO A 196 16.49 3.36 -24.19
C PRO A 196 16.48 1.86 -24.47
N ALA A 197 15.63 1.14 -23.74
CA ALA A 197 15.54 -0.31 -23.88
C ALA A 197 14.72 -0.76 -25.09
N PRO A 198 14.98 -1.95 -25.64
CA PRO A 198 14.23 -2.49 -26.78
C PRO A 198 12.81 -2.94 -26.40
N ASN A 199 12.45 -3.02 -25.11
CA ASN A 199 11.19 -3.61 -24.67
C ASN A 199 10.26 -2.59 -23.98
N LEU A 200 10.01 -1.47 -24.68
CA LEU A 200 9.11 -0.43 -24.20
C LEU A 200 7.66 -0.91 -24.07
N ASP A 201 7.23 -1.89 -24.88
CA ASP A 201 5.89 -2.47 -24.77
C ASP A 201 5.71 -3.18 -23.43
N ARG A 202 6.69 -3.97 -22.99
CA ARG A 202 6.65 -4.57 -21.65
C ARG A 202 6.69 -3.52 -20.54
N ALA A 203 7.41 -2.43 -20.73
CA ALA A 203 7.44 -1.32 -19.78
C ALA A 203 6.05 -0.66 -19.66
N ARG A 204 5.35 -0.44 -20.78
CA ARG A 204 3.97 0.09 -20.80
C ARG A 204 2.98 -0.86 -20.12
N GLU A 205 3.09 -2.16 -20.37
CA GLU A 205 2.28 -3.18 -19.67
C GLU A 205 2.49 -3.13 -18.15
N LEU A 206 3.75 -3.01 -17.69
CA LEU A 206 4.05 -2.90 -16.27
C LEU A 206 3.45 -1.63 -15.65
N VAL A 207 3.50 -0.50 -16.35
CA VAL A 207 2.85 0.75 -15.90
C VAL A 207 1.33 0.58 -15.80
N ALA A 208 0.70 -0.13 -16.74
CA ALA A 208 -0.73 -0.45 -16.67
C ALA A 208 -1.05 -1.36 -15.47
N GLU A 209 -0.24 -2.41 -15.23
CA GLU A 209 -0.39 -3.27 -14.05
C GLU A 209 -0.22 -2.49 -12.73
N MET A 210 0.72 -1.55 -12.68
CA MET A 210 0.90 -0.64 -11.54
C MET A 210 -0.34 0.26 -11.37
N GLY A 211 -0.88 0.82 -12.45
CA GLY A 211 -2.11 1.62 -12.43
C GLY A 211 -3.32 0.87 -11.87
N GLU A 212 -3.54 -0.38 -12.30
CA GLU A 212 -4.60 -1.24 -11.75
C GLU A 212 -4.44 -1.46 -10.23
N MET A 213 -3.19 -1.63 -9.77
CA MET A 213 -2.89 -1.81 -8.35
C MET A 213 -3.22 -0.54 -7.55
N VAL A 214 -2.85 0.64 -8.05
CA VAL A 214 -3.20 1.93 -7.42
C VAL A 214 -4.71 2.06 -7.33
N GLU A 215 -5.44 1.82 -8.42
CA GLU A 215 -6.90 1.93 -8.43
C GLU A 215 -7.56 1.00 -7.40
N GLU A 216 -7.10 -0.24 -7.30
CA GLU A 216 -7.65 -1.20 -6.34
C GLU A 216 -7.38 -0.77 -4.89
N VAL A 217 -6.19 -0.25 -4.61
CA VAL A 217 -5.84 0.29 -3.29
C VAL A 217 -6.66 1.53 -2.96
N VAL A 218 -6.85 2.45 -3.91
CA VAL A 218 -7.71 3.64 -3.73
C VAL A 218 -9.16 3.22 -3.48
N LYS A 219 -9.71 2.28 -4.26
CA LYS A 219 -11.07 1.74 -4.04
C LYS A 219 -11.20 1.09 -2.67
N THR A 220 -10.19 0.33 -2.25
CA THR A 220 -10.16 -0.30 -0.93
C THR A 220 -10.09 0.73 0.20
N THR A 221 -9.25 1.74 0.05
CA THR A 221 -9.10 2.84 1.01
C THR A 221 -10.40 3.60 1.17
N LYS A 222 -11.08 3.93 0.06
CA LYS A 222 -12.39 4.56 0.08
C LYS A 222 -13.42 3.71 0.85
N ARG A 223 -13.54 2.42 0.51
CA ARG A 223 -14.45 1.48 1.21
C ARG A 223 -14.15 1.38 2.71
N LEU A 224 -12.87 1.37 3.09
CA LEU A 224 -12.47 1.36 4.49
C LEU A 224 -12.85 2.68 5.17
N SER A 225 -12.56 3.82 4.55
CA SER A 225 -12.87 5.15 5.10
C SER A 225 -14.39 5.35 5.31
N GLU A 226 -15.21 4.94 4.35
CA GLU A 226 -16.69 5.01 4.45
C GLU A 226 -17.21 4.13 5.60
N ARG A 227 -16.59 2.97 5.82
CA ARG A 227 -16.94 2.07 6.92
C ARG A 227 -16.49 2.59 8.28
N THR A 228 -15.32 3.22 8.35
CA THR A 228 -14.79 3.80 9.60
C THR A 228 -15.44 5.15 9.94
N ALA A 229 -16.11 5.80 8.99
CA ALA A 229 -16.95 6.98 9.25
C ALA A 229 -18.35 6.63 9.77
N ALA A 230 -18.84 5.41 9.49
CA ALA A 230 -20.13 4.92 9.97
C ALA A 230 -20.27 4.50 11.47
N PRO A 231 -19.22 4.32 12.30
CA PRO A 231 -19.34 3.77 13.66
C PRO A 231 -19.54 4.83 14.75
N ALA A 232 -19.59 6.13 14.41
CA ALA A 232 -20.01 7.15 15.37
C ALA A 232 -21.42 6.82 15.89
N ASP A 233 -22.33 6.50 14.99
CA ASP A 233 -23.72 6.16 15.31
C ASP A 233 -23.84 4.86 16.14
N ALA A 234 -23.04 3.83 15.86
CA ALA A 234 -23.07 2.58 16.64
C ALA A 234 -22.48 2.74 18.05
N THR A 235 -21.39 3.50 18.19
CA THR A 235 -20.75 3.74 19.49
C THR A 235 -21.57 4.69 20.35
N ASP A 236 -22.19 5.69 19.72
CA ASP A 236 -23.07 6.64 20.39
C ASP A 236 -24.39 5.98 20.81
N ARG A 237 -24.97 5.10 19.97
CA ARG A 237 -26.10 4.24 20.38
C ARG A 237 -25.74 3.28 21.51
N LEU A 238 -24.50 2.77 21.56
CA LEU A 238 -24.06 1.89 22.65
C LEU A 238 -23.83 2.67 23.94
N ARG A 239 -23.36 3.92 23.86
CA ARG A 239 -23.31 4.86 25.00
C ARG A 239 -24.70 5.24 25.48
N GLU A 240 -25.63 5.48 24.57
CA GLU A 240 -27.02 5.80 24.86
C GLU A 240 -27.72 4.62 25.55
N ALA A 241 -27.58 3.40 25.01
CA ALA A 241 -28.10 2.19 25.64
C ALA A 241 -27.49 1.90 27.03
N LEU A 242 -26.19 2.17 27.22
CA LEU A 242 -25.55 2.04 28.52
C LEU A 242 -26.02 3.12 29.52
N ALA A 243 -26.33 4.33 29.05
CA ALA A 243 -26.91 5.37 29.88
C ALA A 243 -28.35 5.02 30.30
N GLU A 244 -29.14 4.48 29.38
CA GLU A 244 -30.51 4.02 29.64
C GLU A 244 -30.53 2.85 30.64
N MET A 245 -29.63 1.87 30.49
CA MET A 245 -29.48 0.77 31.46
C MET A 245 -29.10 1.26 32.87
N ARG A 246 -28.25 2.30 32.97
CA ARG A 246 -27.91 2.90 34.27
C ARG A 246 -29.10 3.60 34.90
N GLY A 247 -29.88 4.36 34.10
CA GLY A 247 -31.10 5.00 34.59
C GLY A 247 -32.16 4.00 35.05
N LEU A 248 -32.29 2.87 34.36
CA LEU A 248 -33.18 1.77 34.78
C LEU A 248 -32.71 1.09 36.08
N ALA A 249 -31.40 0.95 36.27
CA ALA A 249 -30.84 0.40 37.51
C ALA A 249 -31.09 1.34 38.70
N GLU A 250 -30.85 2.64 38.53
CA GLU A 250 -31.15 3.65 39.57
C GLU A 250 -32.65 3.68 39.94
N ALA A 251 -33.53 3.63 38.93
CA ALA A 251 -34.97 3.57 39.16
C ALA A 251 -35.41 2.27 39.88
N TYR A 252 -34.73 1.15 39.60
CA TYR A 252 -35.00 -0.12 40.28
C TYR A 252 -34.57 -0.06 41.76
N ASP A 253 -33.42 0.53 42.04
CA ASP A 253 -32.90 0.68 43.41
C ASP A 253 -33.82 1.61 44.24
N GLU A 254 -34.32 2.70 43.67
CA GLU A 254 -35.28 3.60 44.34
C GLU A 254 -36.62 2.92 44.68
N VAL A 255 -37.12 2.05 43.79
CA VAL A 255 -38.31 1.23 44.04
C VAL A 255 -38.05 0.21 45.15
N ASN A 256 -36.86 -0.39 45.19
CA ASN A 256 -36.53 -1.39 46.20
C ASN A 256 -36.39 -0.75 47.60
N GLU A 257 -35.75 0.42 47.70
CA GLU A 257 -35.66 1.20 48.95
C GLU A 257 -37.04 1.63 49.48
N THR A 258 -37.98 2.00 48.59
CA THR A 258 -39.35 2.38 48.99
C THR A 258 -40.21 1.19 49.43
N ILE A 259 -39.89 -0.03 48.99
CA ILE A 259 -40.55 -1.26 49.43
C ILE A 259 -39.98 -1.72 50.78
N GLU A 260 -38.66 -1.67 50.98
CA GLU A 260 -38.00 -2.11 52.22
C GLU A 260 -38.18 -1.11 53.39
N GLY A 261 -38.44 0.16 53.10
CA GLY A 261 -38.74 1.20 54.10
C GLY A 261 -40.19 1.23 54.62
N ARG A 262 -41.06 0.31 54.19
CA ARG A 262 -42.46 0.16 54.63
C ARG A 262 -42.66 -1.09 55.46
#